data_AF-A0A2T4VIH1-F1
#
_entry.id   AF-A0A2T4VIH1-F1
#
_cell.length_a   1.000
_cell.length_b   1.000
_cell.length_c   1.000
_cell.angle_alpha   90.00
_cell.angle_beta   90.00
_cell.angle_gamma   90.00
#
_symmetry.space_group_name_H-M   'P 1'
#
loop_
_entity.id
_entity.type
_entity.pdbx_description
1 polymer ?
#
loop_
_entity_poly.entity_id
_entity_poly.type
_entity_poly.pdbx_seq_one_letter_code
_entity_poly.pdbx_strand_id
1 'polypeptide(L)'
;MDHDVRVTLEVESRTVSGSILLNGAPIIGATCEAMRPTVLFRDTSTGKEVFIPSSCDPNVELSFSGRVYVGTYEVWSKDGLTAGESLLLPSLQVTSDISDLTLDVQK
;
A
#
# COMPACT_ATOMS: atom_id res chain seq x y z
N MET A 1 1.12 7.47 -46.11
CA MET A 1 2.22 7.41 -45.14
C MET A 1 1.58 7.65 -43.79
N ASP A 2 1.07 6.59 -43.19
CA ASP A 2 0.47 6.64 -41.86
C ASP A 2 1.58 6.88 -40.84
N HIS A 3 1.54 8.05 -40.21
CA HIS A 3 2.40 8.35 -39.06
C HIS A 3 1.77 7.66 -37.84
N ASP A 4 2.32 6.50 -37.48
CA ASP A 4 2.10 5.83 -36.19
C ASP A 4 2.60 6.77 -35.07
N VAL A 5 1.73 7.68 -34.61
CA VAL A 5 2.02 8.53 -33.45
C VAL A 5 1.90 7.66 -32.21
N ARG A 6 3.03 7.14 -31.75
CA ARG A 6 3.12 6.45 -30.46
C ARG A 6 3.10 7.48 -29.34
N VAL A 7 1.95 7.61 -28.68
CA VAL A 7 1.86 8.32 -27.39
C VAL A 7 2.53 7.44 -26.34
N THR A 8 3.69 7.88 -25.86
CA THR A 8 4.37 7.23 -24.72
C THR A 8 3.92 7.98 -23.48
N LEU A 9 3.01 7.39 -22.70
CA LEU A 9 2.53 7.99 -21.46
C LEU A 9 3.58 7.72 -20.37
N GLU A 10 4.48 8.67 -20.11
CA GLU A 10 5.33 8.64 -18.93
C GLU A 10 4.47 8.92 -17.70
N VAL A 11 3.93 7.86 -17.09
CA VAL A 11 3.23 7.98 -15.83
C VAL A 11 4.26 7.92 -14.71
N GLU A 12 4.46 9.04 -14.03
CA GLU A 12 5.40 9.13 -12.94
C GLU A 12 4.90 8.30 -11.75
N SER A 13 5.66 7.26 -11.39
CA SER A 13 5.40 6.41 -10.23
C SER A 13 6.46 6.61 -9.14
N ARG A 14 6.04 6.45 -7.89
CA ARG A 14 6.87 6.51 -6.70
C ARG A 14 6.81 5.20 -5.95
N THR A 15 7.91 4.86 -5.32
CA THR A 15 8.00 3.72 -4.40
C THR A 15 7.40 4.13 -3.06
N VAL A 16 6.52 3.29 -2.52
CA VAL A 16 6.00 3.41 -1.16
C VAL A 16 6.32 2.14 -0.41
N SER A 17 6.92 2.28 0.76
CA SER A 17 7.31 1.15 1.60
C SER A 17 7.22 1.50 3.08
N GLY A 18 7.06 0.47 3.91
CA GLY A 18 6.88 0.67 5.34
C GLY A 18 6.50 -0.60 6.08
N SER A 19 6.17 -0.43 7.36
CA SER A 19 5.78 -1.50 8.28
C SER A 19 4.31 -1.42 8.66
N ILE A 20 3.73 -2.56 9.02
CA ILE A 20 2.36 -2.70 9.47
C ILE A 20 2.35 -3.16 10.92
N LEU A 21 1.72 -2.38 11.78
CA LEU A 21 1.47 -2.69 13.19
C LEU A 21 0.02 -3.14 13.38
N LEU A 22 -0.22 -3.90 14.45
CA LEU A 22 -1.55 -4.23 14.94
C LEU A 22 -1.70 -3.72 16.35
N ASN A 23 -2.60 -2.75 16.56
CA ASN A 23 -2.82 -2.09 17.84
C ASN A 23 -1.51 -1.59 18.48
N GLY A 24 -0.63 -1.01 17.67
CA GLY A 24 0.67 -0.47 18.07
C GLY A 24 1.76 -1.52 18.31
N ALA A 25 1.50 -2.81 18.08
CA ALA A 25 2.47 -3.89 18.23
C ALA A 25 2.95 -4.43 16.88
N PRO A 26 4.23 -4.84 16.75
CA PRO A 26 4.74 -5.46 15.53
C PRO A 26 4.10 -6.82 15.29
N ILE A 27 3.76 -7.10 14.03
CA ILE A 27 3.24 -8.40 13.59
C ILE A 27 4.43 -9.25 13.10
N ILE A 28 4.65 -10.40 13.73
CA ILE A 28 5.75 -11.32 13.41
C ILE A 28 5.26 -12.77 13.34
N GLY A 29 6.05 -13.63 12.68
CA GLY A 29 5.84 -15.08 12.66
C GLY A 29 4.48 -15.53 12.10
N ALA A 30 3.86 -16.52 12.76
CA ALA A 30 2.63 -17.16 12.30
C ALA A 30 1.42 -16.21 12.16
N THR A 31 1.36 -15.14 12.96
CA THR A 31 0.29 -14.14 12.89
C THR A 31 0.34 -13.39 11.55
N CYS A 32 1.54 -13.11 11.06
CA CYS A 32 1.75 -12.49 9.76
C CYS A 32 1.21 -13.37 8.63
N GLU A 33 1.60 -14.64 8.62
CA GLU A 33 1.19 -15.59 7.59
C GLU A 33 -0.31 -15.86 7.58
N ALA A 34 -0.98 -15.74 8.73
CA ALA A 34 -2.41 -15.89 8.85
C ALA A 34 -3.17 -14.65 8.32
N MET A 35 -2.73 -13.44 8.68
CA MET A 35 -3.43 -12.20 8.29
C MET A 35 -3.18 -11.81 6.84
N ARG A 36 -1.92 -11.88 6.37
CA ARG A 36 -1.43 -11.42 5.06
C ARG A 36 -2.18 -10.18 4.55
N PRO A 37 -2.22 -9.08 5.33
CA PRO A 37 -3.02 -7.92 4.96
C PRO A 37 -2.49 -7.33 3.67
N THR A 38 -3.39 -6.82 2.84
CA THR A 38 -3.01 -6.06 1.64
C THR A 38 -3.21 -4.59 1.95
N VAL A 39 -2.21 -3.76 1.63
CA VAL A 39 -2.35 -2.30 1.73
C VAL A 39 -3.02 -1.80 0.45
N LEU A 40 -4.14 -1.11 0.61
CA LEU A 40 -4.92 -0.53 -0.46
C LEU A 40 -4.71 0.97 -0.49
N PHE A 41 -4.21 1.48 -1.60
CA PHE A 41 -4.08 2.91 -1.90
C PHE A 41 -5.24 3.29 -2.83
N ARG A 42 -6.20 4.05 -2.33
CA ARG A 42 -7.33 4.57 -3.12
C ARG A 42 -7.08 6.03 -3.46
N ASP A 43 -6.87 6.31 -4.75
CA ASP A 43 -6.62 7.66 -5.26
C ASP A 43 -7.88 8.53 -5.05
N THR A 44 -7.76 9.62 -4.31
CA THR A 44 -8.91 10.45 -3.93
C THR A 44 -9.47 11.26 -5.09
N SER A 45 -8.71 11.44 -6.18
CA SER A 45 -9.11 12.24 -7.34
C SER A 45 -9.83 11.38 -8.39
N THR A 46 -9.41 10.13 -8.54
CA THR A 46 -9.88 9.22 -9.59
C THR A 46 -10.65 8.01 -9.08
N GLY A 47 -10.57 7.71 -7.78
CA GLY A 47 -11.13 6.50 -7.17
C GLY A 47 -10.38 5.22 -7.53
N LYS A 48 -9.26 5.31 -8.25
CA LYS A 48 -8.47 4.14 -8.65
C LYS A 48 -7.79 3.52 -7.45
N GLU A 49 -7.71 2.20 -7.47
CA GLU A 49 -7.16 1.40 -6.38
C GLU A 49 -5.87 0.72 -6.80
N VAL A 50 -4.87 0.78 -5.92
CA VAL A 50 -3.62 0.01 -6.03
C VAL A 50 -3.50 -0.87 -4.80
N PHE A 51 -3.36 -2.17 -5.03
CA PHE A 51 -3.21 -3.19 -4.00
C PHE A 51 -1.74 -3.58 -3.89
N ILE A 52 -1.15 -3.36 -2.71
CA ILE A 52 0.22 -3.73 -2.40
C ILE A 52 0.18 -4.85 -1.37
N PRO A 53 0.56 -6.09 -1.74
CA PRO A 53 0.59 -7.20 -0.80
C PRO A 53 1.67 -6.95 0.26
N SER A 54 1.37 -7.31 1.50
CA SER A 54 2.37 -7.30 2.56
C SER A 54 3.38 -8.44 2.38
N SER A 55 4.63 -8.18 2.68
CA SER A 55 5.69 -9.19 2.78
C SER A 55 5.78 -9.70 4.22
N CYS A 56 5.51 -10.99 4.39
CA CYS A 56 5.71 -11.68 5.66
C CYS A 56 7.02 -12.47 5.64
N ASP A 57 7.97 -12.04 6.46
CA ASP A 57 9.12 -12.85 6.84
C ASP A 57 8.95 -13.24 8.33
N PRO A 58 9.06 -14.52 8.70
CA PRO A 58 8.83 -14.95 10.09
C PRO A 58 9.78 -14.31 11.11
N ASN A 59 10.92 -13.76 10.69
CA ASN A 59 11.92 -13.15 11.57
C ASN A 59 11.97 -11.62 11.46
N VAL A 60 11.11 -11.02 10.64
CA VAL A 60 11.06 -9.56 10.42
C VAL A 60 9.64 -9.07 10.66
N GLU A 61 9.53 -7.81 11.05
CA GLU A 61 8.23 -7.15 11.15
C GLU A 61 7.52 -7.14 9.80
N LEU A 62 6.20 -7.26 9.84
CA LEU A 62 5.39 -7.18 8.65
C LEU A 62 5.61 -5.87 7.91
N SER A 63 5.96 -5.98 6.63
CA SER A 63 6.28 -4.83 5.78
C SER A 63 5.50 -4.86 4.48
N PHE A 64 5.46 -3.74 3.76
CA PHE A 64 4.96 -3.65 2.40
C PHE A 64 5.92 -2.81 1.57
N SER A 65 5.96 -3.07 0.26
CA SER A 65 6.69 -2.25 -0.69
C SER A 65 6.07 -2.39 -2.07
N GLY A 66 5.80 -1.27 -2.72
CA GLY A 66 5.27 -1.26 -4.08
C GLY A 66 5.35 0.11 -4.72
N ARG A 67 4.79 0.22 -5.92
CA ARG A 67 4.76 1.48 -6.68
C ARG A 67 3.33 1.98 -6.82
N VAL A 68 3.15 3.26 -6.58
CA VAL A 68 1.90 3.98 -6.83
C VAL A 68 2.20 5.20 -7.70
N TYR A 69 1.18 5.77 -8.34
CA TYR A 69 1.38 6.99 -9.12
C TYR A 69 1.48 8.20 -8.19
N VAL A 70 2.04 9.29 -8.71
CA VAL A 70 2.01 10.56 -7.99
C VAL A 70 0.55 11.00 -7.80
N GLY A 71 0.17 11.30 -6.56
CA GLY A 71 -1.22 11.61 -6.23
C GLY A 71 -1.50 11.68 -4.74
N THR A 72 -2.77 11.86 -4.40
CA THR A 72 -3.26 11.83 -3.02
C THR A 72 -4.09 10.56 -2.83
N TYR A 73 -3.80 9.82 -1.77
CA TYR A 73 -4.42 8.52 -1.50
C TYR A 73 -5.02 8.47 -0.11
N GLU A 74 -6.16 7.81 0.01
CA GLU A 74 -6.55 7.17 1.26
C GLU A 74 -5.86 5.81 1.34
N VAL A 75 -5.31 5.48 2.50
CA VAL A 75 -4.63 4.20 2.74
C VAL A 75 -5.48 3.33 3.65
N TRP A 76 -5.78 2.14 3.17
CA TRP A 76 -6.63 1.16 3.84
C TRP A 76 -5.85 -0.14 4.04
N SER A 77 -6.13 -0.88 5.12
CA SER A 77 -5.73 -2.28 5.24
C SER A 77 -6.89 -3.16 4.82
N LYS A 78 -6.63 -4.16 3.98
CA LYS A 78 -7.57 -5.23 3.66
C LYS A 78 -7.10 -6.53 4.28
N ASP A 79 -7.88 -7.06 5.21
CA ASP A 79 -7.63 -8.36 5.84
C ASP A 79 -7.87 -9.48 4.81
N GLY A 80 -6.88 -10.34 4.60
CA GLY A 80 -6.97 -11.47 3.67
C GLY A 80 -7.99 -12.52 4.10
N LEU A 81 -8.36 -12.57 5.39
CA LEU A 81 -9.27 -13.58 5.95
C LEU A 81 -10.74 -13.16 5.86
N THR A 82 -11.04 -11.90 6.17
CA THR A 82 -12.42 -11.41 6.32
C THR A 82 -12.85 -10.45 5.21
N ALA A 83 -11.92 -10.08 4.31
CA ALA A 83 -12.09 -9.02 3.32
C ALA A 83 -12.52 -7.67 3.92
N GLY A 84 -12.40 -7.50 5.25
CA GLY A 84 -12.68 -6.25 5.93
C GLY A 84 -11.63 -5.21 5.57
N GLU A 85 -12.10 -3.99 5.30
CA GLU A 85 -11.26 -2.83 5.07
C GLU A 85 -11.23 -1.94 6.32
N SER A 86 -10.07 -1.39 6.66
CA SER A 86 -9.93 -0.42 7.76
C SER A 86 -9.09 0.75 7.29
N LEU A 87 -9.58 1.97 7.53
CA LEU A 87 -8.88 3.19 7.14
C LEU A 87 -7.69 3.40 8.08
N LEU A 88 -6.49 3.47 7.51
CA LEU A 88 -5.25 3.69 8.25
C LEU A 88 -4.81 5.15 8.16
N LEU A 89 -4.88 5.73 6.95
CA LEU A 89 -4.55 7.13 6.69
C LEU A 89 -5.61 7.76 5.78
N PRO A 90 -6.30 8.82 6.22
CA PRO A 90 -7.31 9.50 5.41
C PRO A 90 -6.71 10.33 4.27
N SER A 91 -5.41 10.66 4.34
CA SER A 91 -4.75 11.41 3.28
C SER A 91 -3.24 11.19 3.35
N LEU A 92 -2.69 10.64 2.27
CA LEU A 92 -1.26 10.48 2.02
C LEU A 92 -0.93 11.11 0.68
N GLN A 93 -0.05 12.12 0.68
CA GLN A 93 0.45 12.72 -0.54
C GLN A 93 1.71 11.99 -0.99
N VAL A 94 1.63 11.37 -2.17
CA VAL A 94 2.77 10.70 -2.80
C VAL A 94 3.30 11.58 -3.92
N THR A 95 4.29 12.42 -3.59
CA THR A 95 4.99 13.29 -4.55
C THR A 95 6.44 12.84 -4.80
N SER A 96 6.99 12.07 -3.86
CA SER A 96 8.32 11.47 -3.87
C SER A 96 8.25 10.05 -3.33
N ASP A 97 9.36 9.32 -3.38
CA ASP A 97 9.43 7.99 -2.76
C ASP A 97 9.23 8.11 -1.24
N ILE A 98 8.38 7.25 -0.70
CA ILE A 98 8.09 7.17 0.73
C ILE A 98 8.67 5.86 1.26
N SER A 99 9.52 5.98 2.26
CA SER A 99 10.07 4.86 3.02
C SER A 99 9.68 5.00 4.49
N ASP A 100 9.77 3.90 5.22
CA ASP A 100 9.51 3.84 6.66
C ASP A 100 8.10 4.29 7.08
N LEU A 101 7.10 4.12 6.20
CA LEU A 101 5.71 4.44 6.53
C LEU A 101 5.16 3.43 7.55
N THR A 102 4.88 3.88 8.77
CA THR A 102 4.22 3.04 9.76
C THR A 102 2.70 3.11 9.61
N LEU A 103 2.07 1.98 9.32
CA LEU A 103 0.63 1.84 9.23
C LEU A 103 0.13 0.98 10.39
N ASP A 104 -0.74 1.51 11.24
CA ASP A 104 -1.23 0.79 12.41
C ASP A 104 -2.71 0.42 12.25
N VAL A 105 -2.97 -0.89 12.22
CA VAL A 105 -4.33 -1.42 12.14
C VAL A 105 -4.93 -1.39 13.53
N GLN A 106 -5.92 -0.53 13.73
CA GLN A 106 -6.69 -0.42 14.97
C GLN A 106 -7.97 -1.27 14.84
N LYS A 107 -8.14 -2.28 15.70
CA LYS A 107 -9.29 -3.19 15.66
C LYS A 107 -10.04 -3.24 16.99
#